data_AF-A0A1R2BMZ5-F1
#
_entry.id   AF-A0A1R2BMZ5-F1
#
_cell.length_a   1.000
_cell.length_b   1.000
_cell.length_c   1.000
_cell.angle_alpha   90.00
_cell.angle_beta   90.00
_cell.angle_gamma   90.00
#
_symmetry.space_group_name_H-M   'P 1'
#
loop_
_entity.id
_entity.type
_entity.pdbx_description
1 polymer ?
#
loop_
_entity_poly.entity_id
_entity_poly.type
_entity_poly.pdbx_seq_one_letter_code
_entity_poly.pdbx_strand_id
1 'polypeptide(L)'
;MADLSAEEVQRVKDLLNSFYVNGDSSVVAELFGIIDRDGSGSLEADELEPIITAVTGKQLGAGELEAIIKAADEDGNSTIELNEFEGLLNNAQVKALLT
;
A
#
# COMPACT_ATOMS: atom_id res chain seq x y z
N MET A 1 12.20 9.62 10.10
CA MET A 1 10.91 9.03 9.69
C MET A 1 10.22 10.10 8.88
N ALA A 2 10.20 9.95 7.55
CA ALA A 2 9.57 10.93 6.67
C ALA A 2 8.06 10.78 6.81
N ASP A 3 7.45 11.67 7.57
CA ASP A 3 6.00 11.73 7.71
C ASP A 3 5.42 12.12 6.34
N LEU A 4 4.49 11.31 5.82
CA LEU A 4 3.77 11.64 4.58
C LEU A 4 3.11 13.01 4.78
N SER A 5 3.29 13.92 3.84
CA SER A 5 2.59 15.20 3.92
C SER A 5 1.08 14.98 3.84
N ALA A 6 0.30 15.87 4.44
CA ALA A 6 -1.17 15.78 4.39
C ALA A 6 -1.71 15.74 2.95
N GLU A 7 -1.02 16.37 2.00
CA GLU A 7 -1.36 16.36 0.58
C GLU A 7 -1.11 14.98 -0.06
N GLU A 8 0.00 14.32 0.28
CA GLU A 8 0.30 12.97 -0.20
C GLU A 8 -0.68 11.95 0.39
N VAL A 9 -1.01 12.07 1.67
CA VAL A 9 -2.04 11.23 2.31
C VAL A 9 -3.38 11.39 1.61
N GLN A 10 -3.79 12.62 1.32
CA GLN A 10 -5.06 12.87 0.61
C GLN A 10 -5.01 12.28 -0.80
N ARG A 11 -3.89 12.42 -1.51
CA ARG A 11 -3.71 11.87 -2.85
C ARG A 11 -3.78 10.35 -2.86
N VAL A 12 -3.13 9.69 -1.90
CA VAL A 12 -3.21 8.23 -1.72
C VAL A 12 -4.66 7.79 -1.49
N LYS A 13 -5.42 8.51 -0.67
CA LYS A 13 -6.85 8.23 -0.45
C LYS A 13 -7.68 8.40 -1.72
N ASP A 14 -7.45 9.46 -2.48
CA ASP A 14 -8.18 9.72 -3.72
C ASP A 14 -7.89 8.64 -4.77
N LEU A 15 -6.62 8.23 -4.91
CA LEU A 15 -6.20 7.16 -5.81
C LEU A 15 -6.81 5.82 -5.40
N LEU A 16 -6.73 5.44 -4.12
CA LEU A 16 -7.36 4.20 -3.62
C LEU A 16 -8.88 4.21 -3.79
N ASN A 17 -9.54 5.34 -3.53
CA ASN A 17 -10.97 5.47 -3.77
C ASN A 17 -11.29 5.25 -5.26
N SER A 18 -10.50 5.82 -6.17
CA SER A 18 -10.69 5.57 -7.60
C SER A 18 -10.42 4.12 -7.99
N PHE A 19 -9.43 3.45 -7.39
CA PHE A 19 -9.16 2.03 -7.60
C PHE A 19 -10.35 1.15 -7.15
N TYR A 20 -10.85 1.34 -5.92
CA TYR A 20 -11.92 0.50 -5.38
C TYR A 20 -13.31 0.81 -5.95
N VAL A 21 -13.58 2.07 -6.29
CA VAL A 21 -14.89 2.51 -6.82
C VAL A 21 -14.96 2.37 -8.34
N ASN A 22 -13.91 2.78 -9.05
CA ASN A 22 -13.90 2.79 -10.52
C ASN A 22 -13.16 1.59 -11.12
N GLY A 23 -12.41 0.80 -10.33
CA GLY A 23 -11.63 -0.33 -10.83
C GLY A 23 -10.43 0.09 -11.68
N ASP A 24 -9.91 1.30 -11.46
CA ASP A 24 -8.86 1.87 -12.30
C ASP A 24 -7.47 1.39 -11.86
N SER A 25 -6.96 0.30 -12.44
CA SER A 25 -5.61 -0.19 -12.16
C SER A 25 -4.49 0.77 -12.59
N SER A 26 -4.76 1.80 -13.39
CA SER A 26 -3.71 2.75 -13.82
C SER A 26 -3.18 3.60 -12.65
N VAL A 27 -3.98 3.75 -11.59
CA VAL A 27 -3.61 4.51 -10.39
C VAL A 27 -2.65 3.76 -9.48
N VAL A 28 -2.48 2.45 -9.68
CA VAL A 28 -1.61 1.60 -8.85
C VAL A 28 -0.14 2.04 -8.99
N ALA A 29 0.31 2.31 -10.22
CA ALA A 29 1.66 2.80 -10.46
C ALA A 29 1.90 4.20 -9.87
N GLU A 30 0.90 5.07 -9.93
CA GLU A 30 0.98 6.40 -9.31
C GLU A 30 1.03 6.29 -7.79
N LEU A 31 0.19 5.42 -7.21
CA LEU A 31 0.19 5.17 -5.78
C LEU A 31 1.55 4.63 -5.33
N PHE A 32 2.07 3.61 -6.01
CA PHE A 32 3.36 3.01 -5.72
C PHE A 32 4.48 4.05 -5.70
N GLY A 33 4.55 4.95 -6.69
CA GLY A 33 5.57 6.00 -6.74
C GLY A 33 5.45 7.08 -5.65
N ILE A 34 4.31 7.19 -4.97
CA ILE A 34 4.16 8.06 -3.78
C ILE A 34 4.69 7.36 -2.52
N ILE A 35 4.61 6.03 -2.50
CA ILE A 35 4.97 5.19 -1.35
C ILE A 35 6.45 4.84 -1.38
N ASP A 36 6.96 4.40 -2.54
CA ASP A 36 8.36 4.07 -2.81
C ASP A 36 9.19 5.35 -2.77
N ARG A 37 9.73 5.67 -1.59
CA ARG A 37 10.41 6.95 -1.35
C ARG A 37 11.85 6.92 -1.80
N ASP A 38 12.47 5.76 -1.67
CA ASP A 38 13.86 5.57 -2.04
C ASP A 38 14.02 5.22 -3.53
N GLY A 39 12.91 4.92 -4.23
CA GLY A 39 12.89 4.57 -5.63
C GLY A 39 13.52 3.20 -5.88
N SER A 40 13.48 2.32 -4.87
CA SER A 40 14.02 0.96 -4.95
C SER A 40 13.23 0.10 -5.95
N GLY A 41 11.97 0.45 -6.22
CA GLY A 41 11.06 -0.34 -7.05
C GLY A 41 10.36 -1.47 -6.28
N SER A 42 10.53 -1.51 -4.96
CA SER A 42 9.96 -2.50 -4.05
C SER A 42 9.54 -1.80 -2.75
N LEU A 43 8.43 -2.19 -2.14
CA LEU A 43 8.00 -1.59 -0.88
C LEU A 43 8.39 -2.45 0.31
N GLU A 44 9.14 -1.86 1.23
CA GLU A 44 9.48 -2.48 2.49
C GLU A 44 8.37 -2.27 3.54
N ALA A 45 8.40 -3.05 4.63
CA ALA A 45 7.44 -2.93 5.72
C ALA A 45 7.38 -1.49 6.28
N ASP A 46 8.54 -0.87 6.45
CA ASP A 46 8.68 0.48 6.99
C ASP A 46 8.08 1.56 6.07
N GLU A 47 7.97 1.28 4.76
CA GLU A 47 7.35 2.18 3.77
C GLU A 47 5.83 1.95 3.64
N LEU A 48 5.37 0.72 3.88
CA LEU A 48 3.96 0.35 3.85
C LEU A 48 3.18 0.79 5.11
N GLU A 49 3.80 0.72 6.29
CA GLU A 49 3.18 1.08 7.57
C GLU A 49 2.51 2.48 7.57
N PRO A 50 3.19 3.57 7.17
CA PRO A 50 2.61 4.91 7.21
C PRO A 50 1.41 5.03 6.27
N ILE A 51 1.40 4.31 5.15
CA ILE A 51 0.31 4.32 4.18
C ILE A 51 -0.90 3.59 4.71
N ILE A 52 -0.72 2.36 5.22
CA ILE A 52 -1.82 1.60 5.78
C ILE A 52 -2.46 2.38 6.92
N THR A 53 -1.64 3.01 7.77
CA THR A 53 -2.12 3.88 8.85
C THR A 53 -2.86 5.11 8.32
N ALA A 54 -2.30 5.78 7.30
CA ALA A 54 -2.91 6.98 6.73
C ALA A 54 -4.28 6.71 6.08
N VAL A 55 -4.44 5.54 5.45
CA VAL A 55 -5.66 5.18 4.72
C VAL A 55 -6.70 4.56 5.65
N THR A 56 -6.33 3.55 6.44
CA THR A 56 -7.27 2.87 7.36
C THR A 56 -7.55 3.69 8.62
N GLY A 57 -6.69 4.66 8.95
CA GLY A 57 -6.69 5.35 10.23
C GLY A 57 -6.27 4.46 11.41
N LYS A 58 -5.85 3.22 11.15
CA LYS A 58 -5.42 2.24 12.14
C LYS A 58 -3.94 1.93 11.96
N GLN A 59 -3.18 2.13 13.04
CA GLN A 59 -1.82 1.62 13.11
C GLN A 59 -1.88 0.09 13.25
N LEU A 60 -1.33 -0.63 12.29
CA LEU A 60 -1.20 -2.08 12.37
C LEU A 60 -0.01 -2.43 13.26
N GLY A 61 -0.14 -3.53 14.01
CA GLY A 61 1.02 -4.09 14.70
C GLY A 61 2.02 -4.67 13.71
N ALA A 62 3.31 -4.76 14.09
CA ALA A 62 4.35 -5.36 13.26
C ALA A 62 3.96 -6.76 12.71
N GLY A 63 3.29 -7.59 13.51
CA GLY A 63 2.83 -8.91 13.06
C GLY A 63 1.65 -8.88 12.07
N GLU A 64 0.78 -7.86 12.11
CA GLU A 64 -0.28 -7.68 11.11
C GLU A 64 0.33 -7.20 9.79
N LEU A 65 1.27 -6.27 9.85
CA LEU A 65 1.99 -5.76 8.69
C LEU A 65 2.81 -6.86 8.00
N GLU A 66 3.55 -7.65 8.76
CA GLU A 66 4.31 -8.79 8.25
C GLU A 66 3.39 -9.84 7.60
N ALA A 67 2.20 -10.07 8.17
CA ALA A 67 1.21 -10.97 7.57
C ALA A 67 0.65 -10.44 6.24
N ILE A 68 0.48 -9.12 6.11
CA ILE A 68 0.03 -8.46 4.88
C ILE A 68 1.11 -8.58 3.81
N ILE A 69 2.36 -8.27 4.15
CA ILE A 69 3.50 -8.40 3.22
C ILE A 69 3.61 -9.84 2.76
N LYS A 70 3.66 -10.80 3.68
CA LYS A 70 3.73 -12.23 3.36
C LYS A 70 2.54 -12.75 2.53
N ALA A 71 1.39 -12.08 2.59
CA ALA A 71 0.23 -12.45 1.80
C ALA A 71 0.30 -11.92 0.35
N ALA A 72 1.16 -10.94 0.08
CA ALA A 72 1.39 -10.34 -1.23
C ALA A 72 2.73 -10.76 -1.86
N ASP A 73 3.76 -10.96 -1.04
CA ASP A 73 5.10 -11.44 -1.39
C ASP A 73 5.01 -12.88 -1.92
N GLU A 74 4.96 -13.01 -3.24
CA GLU A 74 4.87 -14.29 -3.96
C GLU A 74 6.26 -14.90 -4.19
N ASP A 75 7.29 -14.06 -4.30
CA ASP A 75 8.67 -14.49 -4.63
C ASP A 75 9.53 -14.79 -3.38
N GLY A 76 9.09 -14.36 -2.20
CA GLY A 76 9.70 -14.58 -0.89
C GLY A 76 10.82 -13.60 -0.56
N ASN A 77 10.88 -12.43 -1.20
CA ASN A 77 11.94 -11.45 -1.00
C ASN A 77 11.68 -10.49 0.18
N SER A 78 10.53 -10.64 0.87
CA SER A 78 10.11 -9.82 2.01
C SER A 78 9.89 -8.33 1.69
N THR A 79 9.73 -8.01 0.42
CA THR A 79 9.30 -6.71 -0.09
C THR A 79 8.07 -6.89 -0.96
N ILE A 80 7.47 -5.79 -1.44
CA ILE A 80 6.32 -5.85 -2.35
C ILE A 80 6.67 -5.11 -3.63
N GLU A 81 6.81 -5.81 -4.76
CA GLU A 81 6.95 -5.13 -6.06
C GLU A 81 5.62 -4.54 -6.56
N LEU A 82 5.70 -3.67 -7.56
CA LEU A 82 4.53 -3.08 -8.21
C LEU A 82 3.48 -4.13 -8.65
N ASN A 83 3.90 -5.28 -9.19
CA ASN A 83 3.00 -6.36 -9.61
C ASN A 83 2.32 -7.05 -8.41
N GLU A 84 3.04 -7.23 -7.32
CA GLU A 84 2.51 -7.83 -6.08
C GLU A 84 1.60 -6.84 -5.35
N PHE A 85 1.89 -5.55 -5.46
CA PHE A 85 1.12 -4.47 -4.88
C PHE A 85 -0.30 -4.37 -5.47
N GLU A 86 -0.47 -4.60 -6.78
CA GLU A 86 -1.80 -4.71 -7.37
C GLU A 86 -2.57 -5.92 -6.81
N GLY A 87 -1.88 -7.05 -6.61
CA GLY A 87 -2.43 -8.24 -5.95
C GLY A 87 -2.85 -7.96 -4.51
N LEU A 88 -2.04 -7.20 -3.77
CA LEU A 88 -2.31 -6.76 -2.42
C LEU A 88 -3.59 -5.92 -2.35
N LEU A 89 -3.74 -4.93 -3.23
CA LEU A 89 -4.95 -4.09 -3.25
C LEU A 89 -6.21 -4.86 -3.64
N ASN A 90 -6.06 -5.89 -4.49
CA ASN A 90 -7.14 -6.81 -4.85
C ASN A 90 -7.40 -7.89 -3.79
N ASN A 91 -6.52 -8.03 -2.79
CA ASN A 91 -6.68 -9.02 -1.73
C ASN A 91 -7.94 -8.71 -0.91
N ALA A 92 -8.77 -9.73 -0.70
CA ALA A 92 -10.04 -9.58 0.03
C ALA A 92 -9.85 -9.05 1.46
N GLN A 93 -8.73 -9.37 2.12
CA GLN A 93 -8.43 -8.90 3.48
C GLN A 93 -8.13 -7.40 3.49
N VAL A 94 -7.32 -6.92 2.55
CA VAL A 94 -6.96 -5.51 2.40
C VAL A 94 -8.16 -4.71 1.94
N LYS A 95 -8.89 -5.21 0.95
CA LYS A 95 -10.15 -4.61 0.49
C LYS A 95 -11.14 -4.42 1.65
N ALA A 96 -11.33 -5.43 2.49
CA ALA A 96 -12.22 -5.34 3.65
C ALA A 96 -11.76 -4.36 4.75
N LEU A 97 -10.46 -4.01 4.79
CA LEU A 97 -9.94 -2.96 5.68
C LEU A 97 -10.12 -1.55 5.11
N LEU A 98 -10.30 -1.44 3.79
CA LEU A 98 -10.32 -0.18 3.05
C LEU A 98 -11.70 0.24 2.52
N THR A 99 -12.65 -0.70 2.45
CA THR A 99 -14.06 -0.46 2.04
C THR A 99 -15.03 -0.62 3.20
#